data_AF-A0AAD9UQM1-F1
#
_entry.id   AF-A0AAD9UQM1-F1
#
_cell.length_a   1.000
_cell.length_b   1.000
_cell.length_c   1.000
_cell.angle_alpha   90.00
_cell.angle_beta   90.00
_cell.angle_gamma   90.00
#
_symmetry.space_group_name_H-M   'P 1'
#
loop_
_entity.id
_entity.type
_entity.pdbx_description
1 polymer ?
#
loop_
_entity_poly.entity_id
_entity_poly.type
_entity_poly.pdbx_seq_one_letter_code
_entity_poly.pdbx_strand_id
1 'polypeptide(L)'
;MPQERFYKMITDKQHQVDLLLRNHSDPQDKLQVLLFVIAKMLQLRLNFMQCTANHKLTEMLKRHSTESCHQLSTIADMKRRTPTHNPKCDNTILSYIDAAEVAMNIAKQGWLKCAATQLGFDVIFINTDEASYGGHIDELHRCFLELRKLGRRQRPAIVMKDIILHPIQVCRGKILQYRLRKPPNTELMESF
;
A
#
# COMPACT_ATOMS: atom_id res chain seq x y z
N MET A 1 25.83 -7.88 -10.92
CA MET A 1 25.09 -9.16 -10.88
C MET A 1 23.73 -9.00 -10.20
N PRO A 2 22.69 -9.81 -10.50
CA PRO A 2 21.37 -9.69 -9.84
C PRO A 2 21.41 -9.81 -8.31
N GLN A 3 22.27 -10.68 -7.77
CA GLN A 3 22.44 -10.88 -6.33
C GLN A 3 22.97 -9.63 -5.62
N GLU A 4 23.97 -8.96 -6.18
CA GLU A 4 24.51 -7.70 -5.63
C GLU A 4 23.43 -6.60 -5.54
N ARG A 5 22.55 -6.53 -6.53
CA ARG A 5 21.42 -5.57 -6.52
C ARG A 5 20.44 -5.89 -5.41
N PHE A 6 20.12 -7.15 -5.20
CA PHE A 6 19.26 -7.59 -4.10
C PHE A 6 19.88 -7.23 -2.75
N TYR A 7 21.15 -7.56 -2.50
CA TYR A 7 21.82 -7.22 -1.24
C TYR A 7 21.90 -5.72 -1.01
N LYS A 8 22.17 -4.94 -2.06
CA LYS A 8 22.12 -3.48 -1.99
C LYS A 8 20.74 -2.98 -1.57
N MET A 9 19.66 -3.48 -2.18
CA MET A 9 18.29 -3.09 -1.80
C MET A 9 17.97 -3.41 -0.34
N ILE A 10 18.37 -4.59 0.15
CA ILE A 10 18.15 -4.97 1.55
C ILE A 10 18.96 -4.06 2.48
N THR A 11 20.23 -3.79 2.16
CA THR A 11 21.11 -2.91 2.96
C THR A 11 20.58 -1.48 3.01
N ASP A 12 20.18 -0.92 1.85
CA ASP A 12 19.58 0.41 1.76
C ASP A 12 18.29 0.48 2.59
N LYS A 13 17.48 -0.59 2.59
CA LYS A 13 16.26 -0.67 3.40
C LYS A 13 16.54 -0.81 4.89
N GLN A 14 17.57 -1.56 5.31
CA GLN A 14 18.00 -1.65 6.71
C GLN A 14 18.37 -0.26 7.24
N HIS A 15 19.16 0.50 6.48
CA HIS A 15 19.52 1.86 6.86
C HIS A 15 18.29 2.78 7.04
N GLN A 16 17.30 2.69 6.15
CA GLN A 16 16.04 3.44 6.29
C GLN A 16 15.26 3.03 7.54
N VAL A 17 15.23 1.74 7.87
CA VAL A 17 14.58 1.24 9.08
C VAL A 17 15.30 1.74 10.33
N ASP A 18 16.63 1.73 10.34
CA ASP A 18 17.42 2.23 11.46
C ASP A 18 17.18 3.73 11.70
N LEU A 19 17.14 4.52 10.62
CA LEU A 19 16.78 5.94 10.70
C LEU A 19 15.37 6.12 11.25
N LEU A 20 14.40 5.32 10.79
CA LEU A 20 13.03 5.37 11.28
C LEU A 20 12.96 5.02 12.78
N LEU A 21 13.69 4.01 13.24
CA LEU A 21 13.75 3.64 14.65
C LEU A 21 14.40 4.74 15.51
N ARG A 22 15.47 5.38 15.01
CA ARG A 22 16.14 6.49 15.70
C ARG A 22 15.25 7.71 15.81
N ASN A 23 14.56 8.07 14.72
CA ASN A 23 13.65 9.22 14.69
C ASN A 23 12.45 9.04 15.63
N HIS A 24 12.07 7.78 15.88
CA HIS A 24 11.02 7.42 16.80
C HIS A 24 11.59 6.71 18.03
N SER A 25 12.70 7.20 18.59
CA SER A 25 13.34 6.60 19.78
C SER A 25 12.72 7.02 21.10
N ASP A 26 11.94 8.11 21.11
CA ASP A 26 11.23 8.58 22.29
C ASP A 26 10.12 7.59 22.70
N PRO A 27 10.11 7.08 23.95
CA PRO A 27 9.04 6.22 24.47
C PRO A 27 7.65 6.88 24.47
N GLN A 28 7.58 8.22 24.50
CA GLN A 28 6.34 8.97 24.35
C GLN A 28 5.97 9.23 22.89
N ASP A 29 6.83 8.84 21.94
CA ASP A 29 6.51 8.91 20.52
C ASP A 29 5.27 8.08 20.25
N LYS A 30 4.31 8.71 19.59
CA LYS A 30 3.02 8.11 19.30
C LYS A 30 3.15 6.93 18.33
N LEU A 31 4.19 6.91 17.49
CA LEU A 31 4.55 5.74 16.68
C LEU A 31 5.08 4.60 17.56
N GLN A 32 5.87 4.87 18.60
CA GLN A 32 6.34 3.84 19.56
C GLN A 32 5.19 3.27 20.38
N VAL A 33 4.36 4.14 20.98
CA VAL A 33 3.17 3.73 21.74
C VAL A 33 2.25 2.91 20.85
N LEU A 34 2.05 3.34 19.60
CA LEU A 34 1.21 2.61 18.67
C LEU A 34 1.89 1.36 18.10
N LEU A 35 3.22 1.31 17.98
CA LEU A 35 3.97 0.09 17.67
C LEU A 35 3.75 -0.93 18.77
N PHE A 36 3.82 -0.53 20.04
CA PHE A 36 3.51 -1.40 21.17
C PHE A 36 2.06 -1.90 21.11
N VAL A 37 1.09 -1.01 20.87
CA VAL A 37 -0.32 -1.38 20.74
C VAL A 37 -0.56 -2.29 19.52
N ILE A 38 -0.01 -1.97 18.36
CA ILE A 38 -0.16 -2.76 17.12
C ILE A 38 0.55 -4.11 17.28
N ALA A 39 1.74 -4.16 17.87
CA ALA A 39 2.44 -5.41 18.17
C ALA A 39 1.62 -6.27 19.13
N LYS A 40 1.07 -5.69 20.20
CA LYS A 40 0.14 -6.39 21.12
C LYS A 40 -1.15 -6.83 20.42
N MET A 41 -1.74 -5.99 19.57
CA MET A 41 -2.93 -6.34 18.80
C MET A 41 -2.65 -7.43 17.76
N LEU A 42 -1.50 -7.40 17.09
CA LEU A 42 -1.06 -8.42 16.15
C LEU A 42 -0.81 -9.73 16.90
N GLN A 43 -0.12 -9.68 18.03
CA GLN A 43 0.12 -10.84 18.89
C GLN A 43 -1.20 -11.46 19.38
N LEU A 44 -2.14 -10.63 19.87
CA LEU A 44 -3.47 -11.08 20.26
C LEU A 44 -4.28 -11.63 19.08
N ARG A 45 -4.19 -11.01 17.90
CA ARG A 45 -4.90 -11.48 16.69
C ARG A 45 -4.34 -12.80 16.16
N LEU A 46 -3.01 -12.93 16.13
CA LEU A 46 -2.32 -14.16 15.72
C LEU A 46 -2.60 -15.30 16.71
N ASN A 47 -2.72 -14.98 18.00
CA ASN A 47 -2.93 -15.98 19.05
C ASN A 47 -4.40 -16.36 19.27
N PHE A 48 -5.37 -15.46 19.03
CA PHE A 48 -6.75 -15.65 19.49
C PHE A 48 -7.86 -15.47 18.44
N MET A 49 -7.59 -14.93 17.24
CA MET A 49 -8.66 -14.61 16.29
C MET A 49 -8.35 -15.09 14.87
N GLN A 50 -9.04 -16.15 14.41
CA GLN A 50 -9.34 -16.31 12.99
C GLN A 50 -10.06 -15.03 12.53
N CYS A 51 -9.40 -14.25 11.68
CA CYS A 51 -9.87 -12.92 11.33
C CYS A 51 -11.25 -12.92 10.65
N THR A 52 -12.29 -12.48 11.36
CA THR A 52 -13.62 -12.10 10.82
C THR A 52 -13.67 -10.64 10.36
N ALA A 53 -12.54 -10.02 10.02
CA ALA A 53 -12.52 -8.70 9.42
C ALA A 53 -12.71 -8.83 7.91
N ASN A 54 -13.72 -8.13 7.36
CA ASN A 54 -13.94 -7.94 5.92
C ASN A 54 -12.67 -7.38 5.22
N HIS A 55 -11.75 -8.27 4.84
CA HIS A 55 -10.53 -7.95 4.11
C HIS A 55 -10.93 -7.60 2.69
N LYS A 56 -11.05 -6.31 2.40
CA LYS A 56 -11.36 -5.80 1.06
C LYS A 56 -10.46 -6.43 -0.01
N LEU A 57 -9.19 -6.71 0.31
CA LEU A 57 -8.28 -7.45 -0.55
C LEU A 57 -8.78 -8.86 -0.88
N THR A 58 -9.08 -9.65 0.14
CA THR A 58 -9.65 -10.99 -0.01
C THR A 58 -11.01 -10.95 -0.72
N GLU A 59 -11.84 -9.95 -0.41
CA GLU A 59 -13.12 -9.73 -1.09
C GLU A 59 -12.90 -9.49 -2.59
N MET A 60 -11.95 -8.63 -3.00
CA MET A 60 -11.74 -8.33 -4.43
C MET A 60 -11.16 -9.54 -5.17
N LEU A 61 -10.17 -10.21 -4.57
CA LEU A 61 -9.53 -11.38 -5.18
C LEU A 61 -10.43 -12.63 -5.21
N LYS A 62 -11.44 -12.74 -4.34
CA LYS A 62 -12.38 -13.87 -4.31
C LYS A 62 -13.70 -13.63 -5.05
N ARG A 63 -14.06 -12.37 -5.36
CA ARG A 63 -15.32 -12.05 -6.07
C ARG A 63 -15.53 -12.88 -7.33
N HIS A 64 -14.44 -13.21 -8.00
CA HIS A 64 -14.39 -13.95 -9.25
C HIS A 64 -14.36 -15.48 -9.09
N SER A 65 -14.29 -15.99 -7.85
CA SER A 65 -14.11 -17.43 -7.58
C SER A 65 -15.43 -18.20 -7.45
N THR A 66 -16.55 -17.53 -7.21
CA THR A 66 -17.86 -18.16 -6.98
C THR A 66 -18.82 -18.03 -8.16
N GLU A 67 -18.39 -17.40 -9.26
CA GLU A 67 -19.20 -17.27 -10.47
C GLU A 67 -19.09 -18.53 -11.35
N SER A 68 -20.12 -18.80 -12.14
CA SER A 68 -20.19 -19.94 -13.06
C SER A 68 -19.13 -19.90 -14.19
N CYS A 69 -18.36 -18.81 -14.26
CA CYS A 69 -17.25 -18.61 -15.17
C CYS A 69 -16.03 -18.10 -14.39
N HIS A 70 -14.84 -18.64 -14.70
CA HIS A 70 -13.60 -18.10 -14.15
C HIS A 70 -13.37 -16.69 -14.70
N GLN A 71 -13.29 -15.70 -13.81
CA GLN A 71 -12.98 -14.31 -14.18
C GLN A 71 -11.55 -13.96 -13.76
N LEU A 72 -10.89 -13.14 -14.59
CA LEU A 72 -9.53 -12.69 -14.36
C LEU A 72 -9.50 -11.67 -13.22
N SER A 73 -8.71 -11.92 -12.18
CA SER A 73 -8.40 -10.90 -11.17
C SER A 73 -7.20 -10.07 -11.61
N THR A 74 -7.30 -8.74 -11.52
CA THR A 74 -6.25 -7.83 -12.00
C THR A 74 -5.69 -6.94 -10.90
N ILE A 75 -4.37 -6.80 -10.88
CA ILE A 75 -3.63 -5.97 -9.91
C ILE A 75 -2.83 -4.92 -10.67
N ALA A 76 -3.04 -3.65 -10.35
CA ALA A 76 -2.25 -2.55 -10.89
C ALA A 76 -1.02 -2.32 -10.00
N ASP A 77 0.18 -2.58 -10.53
CA ASP A 77 1.45 -2.23 -9.86
C ASP A 77 1.94 -0.85 -10.29
N MET A 78 1.70 0.16 -9.45
CA MET A 78 2.12 1.53 -9.74
C MET A 78 3.58 1.72 -9.39
N LYS A 79 4.47 1.55 -10.37
CA LYS A 79 5.93 1.70 -10.22
C LYS A 79 6.49 2.75 -11.17
N ARG A 80 7.31 3.68 -10.64
CA ARG A 80 8.01 4.67 -11.48
C ARG A 80 9.31 4.13 -12.03
N ARG A 81 10.06 3.38 -11.22
CA ARG A 81 11.34 2.76 -11.63
C ARG A 81 11.43 1.29 -11.24
N THR A 82 12.38 0.59 -11.84
CA THR A 82 12.76 -0.77 -11.44
C THR A 82 14.27 -0.90 -11.26
N PRO A 83 14.73 -1.67 -10.26
CA PRO A 83 16.15 -2.02 -10.12
C PRO A 83 16.63 -3.02 -11.21
N THR A 84 15.71 -3.62 -11.97
CA THR A 84 16.04 -4.47 -13.12
C THR A 84 16.34 -3.61 -14.36
N HIS A 85 17.56 -3.07 -14.44
CA HIS A 85 18.01 -2.33 -15.62
C HIS A 85 17.95 -3.17 -16.90
N ASN A 86 17.22 -2.68 -17.91
CA ASN A 86 17.34 -3.12 -19.28
C ASN A 86 18.31 -2.15 -19.98
N PRO A 87 19.47 -2.61 -20.52
CA PRO A 87 20.44 -1.73 -21.17
C PRO A 87 19.92 -0.97 -22.39
N LYS A 88 18.71 -1.27 -22.88
CA LYS A 88 18.07 -0.61 -24.03
C LYS A 88 16.91 0.31 -23.66
N CYS A 89 16.52 0.41 -22.40
CA CYS A 89 15.42 1.27 -21.97
C CYS A 89 15.83 2.06 -20.73
N ASP A 90 15.42 3.32 -20.66
CA ASP A 90 15.52 4.08 -19.42
C ASP A 90 14.79 3.32 -18.29
N ASN A 91 15.33 3.38 -17.07
CA ASN A 91 14.81 2.63 -15.92
C ASN A 91 13.42 3.12 -15.47
N THR A 92 12.91 4.19 -16.08
CA THR A 92 11.56 4.71 -15.90
C THR A 92 10.54 3.80 -16.59
N ILE A 93 9.70 3.13 -15.79
CA ILE A 93 8.65 2.23 -16.32
C ILE A 93 7.38 2.99 -16.67
N LEU A 94 6.98 3.92 -15.80
CA LEU A 94 5.84 4.80 -15.99
C LEU A 94 6.23 6.20 -15.51
N SER A 95 6.23 7.18 -16.41
CA SER A 95 6.37 8.58 -16.05
C SER A 95 5.01 9.14 -15.64
N TYR A 96 4.57 8.84 -14.41
CA TYR A 96 3.46 9.58 -13.80
C TYR A 96 3.96 10.51 -12.71
N ILE A 97 3.44 11.74 -12.74
CA ILE A 97 3.75 12.79 -11.76
C ILE A 97 2.88 12.56 -10.51
N ASP A 98 1.59 12.25 -10.70
CA ASP A 98 0.64 12.05 -9.61
C ASP A 98 0.11 10.60 -9.57
N ALA A 99 0.54 9.86 -8.55
CA ALA A 99 0.08 8.50 -8.27
C ALA A 99 -1.43 8.43 -7.97
N ALA A 100 -2.01 9.46 -7.36
CA ALA A 100 -3.41 9.50 -6.95
C ALA A 100 -4.34 9.71 -8.15
N GLU A 101 -3.94 10.58 -9.07
CA GLU A 101 -4.64 10.77 -10.34
C GLU A 101 -4.64 9.47 -11.16
N VAL A 102 -3.47 8.84 -11.32
CA VAL A 102 -3.36 7.57 -12.05
C VAL A 102 -4.20 6.48 -11.40
N ALA A 103 -4.13 6.33 -10.06
CA ALA A 103 -4.95 5.37 -9.34
C ALA A 103 -6.45 5.60 -9.55
N MET A 104 -6.89 6.87 -9.53
CA MET A 104 -8.28 7.24 -9.77
C MET A 104 -8.72 6.93 -11.21
N ASN A 105 -7.89 7.24 -12.20
CA ASN A 105 -8.16 6.95 -13.60
C ASN A 105 -8.27 5.44 -13.85
N ILE A 106 -7.32 4.68 -13.32
CA ILE A 106 -7.32 3.21 -13.31
C ILE A 106 -8.60 2.65 -12.67
N ALA A 107 -9.03 3.21 -11.54
CA ALA A 107 -10.22 2.77 -10.84
C ALA A 107 -11.54 3.16 -11.53
N LYS A 108 -11.58 4.32 -12.21
CA LYS A 108 -12.77 4.83 -12.92
C LYS A 108 -12.97 4.22 -14.31
N GLN A 109 -11.88 4.03 -15.06
CA GLN A 109 -11.91 3.33 -16.36
C GLN A 109 -12.39 1.87 -16.20
N GLY A 110 -12.35 1.37 -14.96
CA GLY A 110 -12.98 0.16 -14.45
C GLY A 110 -14.49 -0.01 -14.60
N TRP A 111 -15.23 1.07 -14.90
CA TRP A 111 -16.68 1.12 -14.77
C TRP A 111 -17.45 1.23 -16.09
N LEU A 112 -16.84 0.86 -17.21
CA LEU A 112 -17.61 0.55 -18.41
C LEU A 112 -18.31 -0.80 -18.20
N LYS A 113 -19.50 -0.78 -17.58
CA LYS A 113 -20.39 -1.94 -17.47
C LYS A 113 -20.92 -2.29 -18.87
N CYS A 114 -20.14 -3.01 -19.66
CA CYS A 114 -20.69 -3.85 -20.71
C CYS A 114 -21.20 -5.12 -20.03
N ALA A 115 -22.35 -5.65 -20.45
CA ALA A 115 -23.12 -6.70 -19.78
C ALA A 115 -22.38 -8.04 -19.51
N ALA A 116 -21.09 -8.16 -19.89
CA ALA A 116 -20.29 -9.37 -19.76
C ALA A 116 -18.90 -9.17 -19.10
N THR A 117 -18.43 -7.95 -18.82
CA THR A 117 -17.05 -7.74 -18.34
C THR A 117 -16.89 -6.52 -17.45
N GLN A 118 -16.36 -6.73 -16.24
CA GLN A 118 -15.92 -5.67 -15.34
C GLN A 118 -14.43 -5.37 -15.64
N LEU A 119 -14.18 -4.36 -16.48
CA LEU A 119 -12.84 -3.98 -16.95
C LEU A 119 -12.08 -3.09 -15.95
N GLY A 120 -12.02 -3.47 -14.66
CA GLY A 120 -11.37 -2.67 -13.61
C GLY A 120 -10.38 -3.46 -12.78
N PHE A 121 -9.48 -2.75 -12.11
CA PHE A 121 -8.52 -3.38 -11.21
C PHE A 121 -9.17 -3.74 -9.87
N ASP A 122 -8.91 -4.97 -9.43
CA ASP A 122 -9.33 -5.47 -8.12
C ASP A 122 -8.46 -4.88 -7.01
N VAL A 123 -7.17 -4.72 -7.31
CA VAL A 123 -6.17 -4.28 -6.35
C VAL A 123 -5.26 -3.25 -7.01
N ILE A 124 -4.90 -2.22 -6.25
CA ILE A 124 -3.87 -1.26 -6.62
C ILE A 124 -2.73 -1.37 -5.60
N PHE A 125 -1.55 -1.67 -6.11
CA PHE A 125 -0.30 -1.65 -5.37
C PHE A 125 0.32 -0.26 -5.51
N ILE A 126 0.55 0.36 -4.38
CA ILE A 126 1.19 1.67 -4.29
C ILE A 126 2.58 1.44 -3.74
N ASN A 127 3.60 1.66 -4.58
CA ASN A 127 4.97 1.53 -4.14
C ASN A 127 5.32 2.67 -3.17
N THR A 128 5.79 2.33 -1.98
CA THR A 128 6.27 3.29 -0.98
C THR A 128 7.78 3.23 -0.80
N ASP A 129 8.44 2.25 -1.44
CA ASP A 129 9.88 2.18 -1.48
C ASP A 129 10.45 3.25 -2.43
N GLU A 130 11.05 4.26 -1.84
CA GLU A 130 11.70 5.33 -2.57
C GLU A 130 12.95 4.81 -3.28
N ALA A 131 13.90 4.21 -2.56
CA ALA A 131 15.23 3.87 -3.09
C ALA A 131 15.20 3.00 -4.36
N SER A 132 14.44 1.91 -4.38
CA SER A 132 14.47 0.95 -5.50
C SER A 132 13.40 1.21 -6.55
N TYR A 133 12.19 1.62 -6.12
CA TYR A 133 11.01 1.74 -7.00
C TYR A 133 10.54 3.18 -7.22
N GLY A 134 11.14 4.16 -6.55
CA GLY A 134 10.83 5.58 -6.70
C GLY A 134 9.47 5.97 -6.15
N GLY A 135 8.94 5.20 -5.21
CA GLY A 135 7.67 5.48 -4.53
C GLY A 135 7.83 6.46 -3.36
N HIS A 136 6.72 6.83 -2.74
CA HIS A 136 6.74 7.61 -1.51
C HIS A 136 5.55 7.26 -0.60
N ILE A 137 5.72 7.31 0.73
CA ILE A 137 4.65 6.95 1.67
C ILE A 137 3.43 7.87 1.56
N ASP A 138 3.63 9.14 1.22
CA ASP A 138 2.54 10.11 1.08
C ASP A 138 1.61 9.80 -0.10
N GLU A 139 2.11 9.08 -1.09
CA GLU A 139 1.29 8.65 -2.23
C GLU A 139 0.26 7.63 -1.77
N LEU A 140 0.63 6.73 -0.86
CA LEU A 140 -0.34 5.82 -0.25
C LEU A 140 -1.48 6.61 0.44
N HIS A 141 -1.17 7.74 1.07
CA HIS A 141 -2.15 8.61 1.71
C HIS A 141 -3.05 9.30 0.68
N ARG A 142 -2.45 9.97 -0.30
CA ARG A 142 -3.17 10.71 -1.35
C ARG A 142 -4.05 9.79 -2.18
N CYS A 143 -3.53 8.66 -2.64
CA CYS A 143 -4.30 7.68 -3.39
C CYS A 143 -5.45 7.10 -2.55
N PHE A 144 -5.26 6.86 -1.24
CA PHE A 144 -6.35 6.40 -0.39
C PHE A 144 -7.47 7.43 -0.28
N LEU A 145 -7.13 8.71 -0.07
CA LEU A 145 -8.09 9.81 -0.01
C LEU A 145 -8.89 9.94 -1.30
N GLU A 146 -8.20 9.95 -2.43
CA GLU A 146 -8.82 10.03 -3.75
C GLU A 146 -9.74 8.83 -4.00
N LEU A 147 -9.20 7.61 -3.91
CA LEU A 147 -9.97 6.39 -4.19
C LEU A 147 -11.17 6.19 -3.24
N ARG A 148 -11.15 6.79 -2.03
CA ARG A 148 -12.29 6.75 -1.12
C ARG A 148 -13.54 7.44 -1.69
N LYS A 149 -13.38 8.41 -2.60
CA LYS A 149 -14.49 9.10 -3.28
C LYS A 149 -15.37 8.14 -4.10
N LEU A 150 -14.85 6.97 -4.52
CA LEU A 150 -15.59 5.94 -5.27
C LEU A 150 -16.53 5.08 -4.40
N GLY A 151 -16.45 5.20 -3.07
CA GLY A 151 -17.23 4.37 -2.15
C GLY A 151 -16.72 2.93 -2.03
N ARG A 152 -17.05 2.26 -0.91
CA ARG A 152 -16.44 0.97 -0.55
C ARG A 152 -16.65 -0.14 -1.58
N ARG A 153 -17.80 -0.19 -2.26
CA ARG A 153 -18.14 -1.28 -3.19
C ARG A 153 -17.32 -1.22 -4.48
N GLN A 154 -17.16 -0.02 -5.04
CA GLN A 154 -16.48 0.23 -6.31
C GLN A 154 -14.97 0.39 -6.14
N ARG A 155 -14.52 0.95 -5.02
CA ARG A 155 -13.11 1.17 -4.75
C ARG A 155 -12.32 -0.16 -4.77
N PRO A 156 -11.17 -0.24 -5.44
CA PRO A 156 -10.28 -1.39 -5.36
C PRO A 156 -9.72 -1.59 -3.95
N ALA A 157 -9.09 -2.75 -3.71
CA ALA A 157 -8.22 -2.90 -2.56
C ALA A 157 -6.94 -2.08 -2.77
N ILE A 158 -6.49 -1.39 -1.73
CA ILE A 158 -5.25 -0.59 -1.77
C ILE A 158 -4.23 -1.31 -0.91
N VAL A 159 -3.06 -1.58 -1.49
CA VAL A 159 -1.97 -2.29 -0.80
C VAL A 159 -0.71 -1.43 -0.86
N MET A 160 -0.09 -1.26 0.32
CA MET A 160 1.24 -0.69 0.44
C MET A 160 2.26 -1.72 -0.05
N LYS A 161 3.00 -1.39 -1.10
CA LYS A 161 4.06 -2.23 -1.65
C LYS A 161 5.41 -1.63 -1.26
N ASP A 162 6.14 -2.35 -0.41
CA ASP A 162 7.44 -1.95 0.11
C ASP A 162 8.29 -3.19 0.39
N ILE A 163 9.57 -2.99 0.67
CA ILE A 163 10.45 -4.01 1.26
C ILE A 163 10.31 -3.90 2.78
N ILE A 164 9.66 -4.89 3.38
CA ILE A 164 9.39 -4.92 4.83
C ILE A 164 10.46 -5.74 5.53
N LEU A 165 11.25 -5.09 6.37
CA LEU A 165 12.27 -5.71 7.23
C LEU A 165 11.93 -5.59 8.73
N HIS A 166 11.06 -4.65 9.12
CA HIS A 166 10.70 -4.43 10.52
C HIS A 166 9.20 -4.09 10.72
N PRO A 167 8.56 -4.56 11.81
CA PRO A 167 7.13 -4.31 12.08
C PRO A 167 6.72 -2.83 12.13
N ILE A 168 7.64 -1.93 12.46
CA ILE A 168 7.40 -0.47 12.47
C ILE A 168 6.92 0.04 11.11
N GLN A 169 7.38 -0.56 10.01
CA GLN A 169 6.98 -0.18 8.65
C GLN A 169 5.50 -0.53 8.40
N VAL A 170 5.04 -1.68 8.90
CA VAL A 170 3.62 -2.08 8.84
C VAL A 170 2.77 -1.13 9.68
N CYS A 171 3.26 -0.72 10.85
CA CYS A 171 2.59 0.24 11.72
C CYS A 171 2.42 1.60 11.03
N ARG A 172 3.46 2.10 10.35
CA ARG A 172 3.42 3.33 9.55
C ARG A 172 2.31 3.30 8.50
N GLY A 173 2.22 2.21 7.73
CA GLY A 173 1.13 2.02 6.76
C GLY A 173 -0.26 1.97 7.40
N LYS A 174 -0.39 1.36 8.58
CA LYS A 174 -1.66 1.31 9.32
C LYS A 174 -2.09 2.64 9.88
N ILE A 175 -1.17 3.46 10.40
CA ILE A 175 -1.45 4.82 10.90
C ILE A 175 -2.06 5.66 9.80
N LEU A 176 -1.45 5.62 8.62
CA LEU A 176 -1.93 6.34 7.46
C LEU A 176 -3.40 5.99 7.21
N GLN A 177 -3.74 4.69 7.23
CA GLN A 177 -5.13 4.25 7.10
C GLN A 177 -6.04 4.67 8.27
N TYR A 178 -5.54 4.71 9.51
CA TYR A 178 -6.32 5.09 10.69
C TYR A 178 -6.62 6.60 10.75
N ARG A 179 -5.65 7.47 10.44
CA ARG A 179 -5.87 8.93 10.32
C ARG A 179 -7.03 9.22 9.38
N LEU A 180 -7.07 8.47 8.28
CA LEU A 180 -8.07 8.61 7.25
C LEU A 180 -9.47 8.16 7.68
N ARG A 181 -9.63 7.35 8.74
CA ARG A 181 -10.95 6.93 9.23
C ARG A 181 -11.61 7.96 10.15
N LYS A 182 -10.86 8.92 10.68
CA LYS A 182 -11.43 9.98 11.54
C LYS A 182 -12.08 11.09 10.67
N PRO A 183 -13.18 11.71 11.14
CA PRO A 183 -13.72 12.90 10.49
C PRO A 183 -12.71 14.06 10.57
N PRO A 184 -12.73 14.99 9.61
CA PRO A 184 -11.73 16.06 9.47
C PRO A 184 -11.58 16.99 10.69
N ASN A 185 -12.51 16.98 11.65
CA ASN A 185 -12.51 17.88 12.81
C ASN A 185 -11.97 17.23 14.10
N THR A 186 -10.94 16.39 14.03
CA THR A 186 -10.25 15.92 15.25
C THR A 186 -8.79 16.36 15.23
N GLU A 187 -8.53 17.50 15.89
CA GLU A 187 -7.26 18.27 16.00
C GLU A 187 -6.08 17.53 16.67
N LEU A 188 -6.05 16.20 16.66
CA LEU A 188 -4.91 15.47 17.20
C LEU A 188 -4.00 15.04 16.06
N MET A 189 -3.03 15.91 15.76
CA MET A 189 -1.67 15.66 15.23
C MET A 189 -1.37 16.16 13.82
N GLU A 190 -0.99 17.43 13.73
CA GLU A 190 -0.41 18.06 12.53
C GLU A 190 1.13 17.93 12.44
N SER A 191 1.81 17.30 13.38
CA SER A 191 3.29 17.21 13.36
C SER A 191 3.79 15.78 13.12
N PHE A 192 3.97 15.40 11.86
CA PHE A 192 4.84 14.29 11.39
C PHE A 192 5.37 14.61 10.00
#